data_AF-A0A7C0WB09-F1
#
_entry.id   AF-A0A7C0WB09-F1
#
_cell.length_a   1.000
_cell.length_b   1.000
_cell.length_c   1.000
_cell.angle_alpha   90.00
_cell.angle_beta   90.00
_cell.angle_gamma   90.00
#
_symmetry.space_group_name_H-M   'P 1'
#
loop_
_entity.id
_entity.type
_entity.pdbx_description
1 polymer ?
#
loop_
_entity_poly.entity_id
_entity_poly.type
_entity_poly.pdbx_seq_one_letter_code
_entity_poly.pdbx_strand_id
1 'polypeptide(L)'
;QTILKFISSEERPLDTEKPETVVSPVKYKTEKSAAGAVDTGDLPAALPGINIYETLSALDIENSAFKRILAGFIKNNKDTIRDIRRAFDRKDWESFQQIAHSLKGSAGNIGADRLSKAAQNLEASIKEKRDISSFPELLDETEDALNQVFQSIQSVVYVPETDSLRKEEGSADIKQLAAVLKQLSSAFENADPEEVKKNMEAVGRYLEHSDIQALESHVNNYDYDKALKILKEIEESKIADPH
;
A
#
# COMPACT_ATOMS: atom_id res chain seq x y z
N GLN A 1 -6.92 4.07 71.17
CA GLN A 1 -8.23 3.40 71.02
C GLN A 1 -8.72 3.63 69.60
N THR A 2 -8.70 2.57 68.81
CA THR A 2 -9.83 2.06 68.00
C THR A 2 -10.63 3.02 67.08
N ILE A 3 -10.68 2.74 65.77
CA ILE A 3 -11.86 2.22 65.00
C ILE A 3 -11.82 2.62 63.51
N LEU A 4 -11.88 1.60 62.64
CA LEU A 4 -12.28 1.59 61.23
C LEU A 4 -13.78 1.90 61.01
N LYS A 5 -14.15 2.59 59.93
CA LYS A 5 -15.45 2.46 59.21
C LYS A 5 -15.35 3.10 57.80
N PHE A 6 -15.27 2.37 56.69
CA PHE A 6 -16.31 1.66 55.88
C PHE A 6 -17.27 2.57 55.07
N ILE A 7 -17.02 2.62 53.74
CA ILE A 7 -17.89 2.56 52.52
C ILE A 7 -19.15 3.44 52.39
N SER A 8 -19.27 4.25 51.31
CA SER A 8 -20.15 4.02 50.13
C SER A 8 -20.45 5.28 49.28
N SER A 9 -20.70 5.02 47.98
CA SER A 9 -21.42 5.83 46.97
C SER A 9 -20.62 6.93 46.27
N GLU A 10 -20.71 7.16 44.97
CA GLU A 10 -21.25 6.47 43.77
C GLU A 10 -21.13 7.54 42.69
N GLU A 11 -20.18 7.45 41.76
CA GLU A 11 -20.29 8.18 40.48
C GLU A 11 -19.63 7.34 39.37
N ARG A 12 -20.49 6.74 38.55
CA ARG A 12 -20.26 6.51 37.12
C ARG A 12 -21.06 7.62 36.40
N PRO A 13 -20.72 8.08 35.17
CA PRO A 13 -20.59 7.15 34.03
C PRO A 13 -19.70 7.61 32.83
N LEU A 14 -19.76 6.78 31.78
CA LEU A 14 -19.51 7.02 30.34
C LEU A 14 -18.10 6.78 29.77
N ASP A 15 -17.88 5.52 29.39
CA ASP A 15 -17.68 5.06 28.00
C ASP A 15 -16.98 6.01 27.01
N THR A 16 -15.75 5.65 26.64
CA THR A 16 -15.32 5.70 25.23
C THR A 16 -14.44 4.47 24.96
N GLU A 17 -15.01 3.52 24.23
CA GLU A 17 -14.29 2.42 23.59
C GLU A 17 -13.15 2.96 22.71
N LYS A 18 -11.98 2.37 22.89
CA LYS A 18 -10.77 2.63 22.11
C LYS A 18 -10.53 1.38 21.25
N PRO A 19 -10.53 1.44 19.91
CA PRO A 19 -10.16 0.28 19.13
C PRO A 19 -8.63 0.21 19.07
N GLU A 20 -8.03 -0.42 20.07
CA GLU A 20 -6.64 -0.89 20.01
C GLU A 20 -6.58 -2.12 19.10
N THR A 21 -6.32 -1.91 17.81
CA THR A 21 -5.87 -2.99 16.92
C THR A 21 -4.36 -3.16 17.09
N VAL A 22 -3.99 -3.85 18.18
CA VAL A 22 -2.63 -4.35 18.40
C VAL A 22 -2.40 -5.52 17.46
N VAL A 23 -1.79 -5.28 16.29
CA VAL A 23 -1.24 -6.37 15.48
C VAL A 23 0.15 -6.68 16.05
N SER A 24 0.21 -7.73 16.87
CA SER A 24 1.44 -8.21 17.49
C SER A 24 2.41 -8.76 16.44
N PRO A 25 3.75 -8.57 16.60
CA PRO A 25 4.73 -9.21 15.74
C PRO A 25 4.71 -10.73 15.98
N VAL A 26 4.48 -11.50 14.91
CA VAL A 26 4.51 -12.97 14.97
C VAL A 26 5.95 -13.41 15.27
N LYS A 27 6.15 -14.07 16.41
CA LYS A 27 7.43 -14.67 16.78
C LYS A 27 7.62 -15.99 16.01
N TYR A 28 8.69 -16.07 15.22
CA TYR A 28 9.08 -17.29 14.51
C TYR A 28 9.38 -18.43 15.49
N LYS A 29 8.69 -19.57 15.32
CA LYS A 29 9.06 -20.84 15.93
C LYS A 29 9.79 -21.67 14.86
N THR A 30 11.09 -21.84 15.02
CA THR A 30 11.91 -22.75 14.21
C THR A 30 11.59 -24.19 14.54
N GLU A 31 10.70 -24.83 13.79
CA GLU A 31 10.63 -26.29 13.73
C GLU A 31 10.41 -26.75 12.28
N LYS A 32 11.40 -27.50 11.80
CA LYS A 32 11.50 -28.16 10.50
C LYS A 32 10.43 -29.27 10.41
N SER A 33 9.51 -29.18 9.46
CA SER A 33 8.71 -30.32 9.04
C SER A 33 8.50 -30.35 7.52
N ALA A 34 8.37 -31.56 7.00
CA ALA A 34 8.68 -31.98 5.65
C ALA A 34 7.60 -31.64 4.61
N ALA A 35 8.07 -31.24 3.43
CA ALA A 35 7.54 -31.56 2.10
C ALA A 35 6.01 -31.70 1.95
N GLY A 36 5.28 -30.59 2.16
CA GLY A 36 4.11 -30.26 1.35
C GLY A 36 4.56 -29.25 0.30
N ALA A 37 4.29 -29.50 -0.98
CA ALA A 37 4.59 -28.51 -2.02
C ALA A 37 3.72 -27.28 -1.76
N VAL A 38 4.34 -26.21 -1.26
CA VAL A 38 3.69 -24.91 -1.09
C VAL A 38 3.24 -24.46 -2.46
N ASP A 39 1.94 -24.26 -2.63
CA ASP A 39 1.39 -23.77 -3.88
C ASP A 39 1.74 -22.28 -4.03
N THR A 40 2.80 -22.00 -4.77
CA THR A 40 3.19 -20.63 -5.10
C THR A 40 2.38 -20.07 -6.27
N GLY A 41 1.38 -20.80 -6.80
CA GLY A 41 0.57 -20.37 -7.94
C GLY A 41 1.44 -19.85 -9.09
N ASP A 42 1.12 -18.64 -9.58
CA ASP A 42 1.91 -17.96 -10.62
C ASP A 42 3.10 -17.16 -10.07
N LEU A 43 3.31 -17.12 -8.76
CA LEU A 43 4.47 -16.44 -8.17
C LEU A 43 5.70 -17.36 -8.21
N PRO A 44 6.89 -16.83 -8.53
CA PRO A 44 8.12 -17.58 -8.36
C PRO A 44 8.37 -17.87 -6.89
N ALA A 45 9.09 -18.96 -6.60
CA ALA A 45 9.41 -19.35 -5.22
C ALA A 45 10.25 -18.31 -4.46
N ALA A 46 11.00 -17.46 -5.17
CA ALA A 46 11.74 -16.34 -4.61
C ALA A 46 11.89 -15.21 -5.65
N LEU A 47 12.06 -13.99 -5.14
CA LEU A 47 12.48 -12.84 -5.92
C LEU A 47 13.70 -12.20 -5.26
N PRO A 48 14.49 -11.39 -5.97
CA PRO A 48 15.54 -10.60 -5.35
C PRO A 48 15.01 -9.82 -4.14
N GLY A 49 15.51 -10.14 -2.95
CA GLY A 49 15.09 -9.49 -1.70
C GLY A 49 13.75 -9.93 -1.11
N ILE A 50 13.10 -10.99 -1.63
CA ILE A 50 11.81 -11.51 -1.10
C ILE A 50 11.81 -13.04 -1.15
N ASN A 51 11.68 -13.69 0.01
CA ASN A 51 11.52 -15.15 0.10
C ASN A 51 10.03 -15.54 0.10
N ILE A 52 9.47 -15.78 -1.08
CA ILE A 52 8.03 -16.04 -1.27
C ILE A 52 7.65 -17.40 -0.68
N TYR A 53 8.42 -18.45 -0.96
CA TYR A 53 8.13 -19.81 -0.51
C TYR A 53 8.07 -19.91 1.02
N GLU A 54 9.09 -19.41 1.72
CA GLU A 54 9.12 -19.46 3.18
C GLU A 54 8.02 -18.60 3.80
N THR A 55 7.72 -17.45 3.19
CA THR A 55 6.67 -16.56 3.69
C THR A 55 5.28 -17.18 3.54
N LEU A 56 4.95 -17.74 2.37
CA LEU A 56 3.69 -18.45 2.16
C LEU A 56 3.56 -19.66 3.09
N SER A 57 4.64 -20.44 3.25
CA SER A 57 4.69 -21.58 4.17
C SER A 57 4.41 -21.18 5.63
N ALA A 58 4.98 -20.05 6.06
CA ALA A 58 4.90 -19.60 7.44
C ALA A 58 3.57 -18.93 7.77
N LEU A 59 2.96 -18.24 6.80
CA LEU A 59 1.70 -17.51 6.99
C LEU A 59 0.46 -18.37 6.74
N ASP A 60 0.59 -19.52 6.08
CA ASP A 60 -0.53 -20.41 5.73
C ASP A 60 -1.64 -19.65 4.98
N ILE A 61 -1.25 -18.85 3.98
CA ILE A 61 -2.15 -18.01 3.17
C ILE A 61 -2.11 -18.38 1.71
N GLU A 62 -3.24 -18.14 1.04
CA GLU A 62 -3.38 -18.32 -0.40
C GLU A 62 -2.50 -17.35 -1.21
N ASN A 63 -2.04 -17.80 -2.38
CA ASN A 63 -1.21 -17.01 -3.28
C ASN A 63 -1.84 -15.66 -3.66
N SER A 64 -3.15 -15.64 -3.95
CA SER A 64 -3.87 -14.41 -4.30
C SER A 64 -3.91 -13.42 -3.13
N ALA A 65 -3.96 -13.90 -1.88
CA ALA A 65 -3.86 -13.07 -0.70
C ALA A 65 -2.48 -12.44 -0.57
N PHE A 66 -1.42 -13.21 -0.83
CA PHE A 66 -0.06 -12.72 -0.80
C PHE A 66 0.23 -11.69 -1.89
N LYS A 67 -0.28 -11.87 -3.11
CA LYS A 67 -0.20 -10.83 -4.19
C LYS A 67 -0.78 -9.48 -3.73
N ARG A 68 -1.92 -9.48 -3.02
CA ARG A 68 -2.52 -8.25 -2.45
C ARG A 68 -1.65 -7.63 -1.36
N ILE A 69 -1.01 -8.44 -0.52
CA ILE A 69 -0.07 -7.96 0.51
C ILE A 69 1.13 -7.29 -0.16
N LEU A 70 1.70 -7.89 -1.21
CA LEU A 70 2.79 -7.31 -1.98
C LEU A 70 2.38 -5.98 -2.66
N ALA A 71 1.20 -5.91 -3.27
CA ALA A 71 0.68 -4.67 -3.84
C ALA A 71 0.49 -3.56 -2.77
N GLY A 72 -0.09 -3.93 -1.62
CA GLY A 72 -0.25 -3.03 -0.48
C GLY A 72 1.09 -2.54 0.07
N PHE A 73 2.13 -3.38 0.04
CA PHE A 73 3.47 -3.01 0.47
C PHE A 73 4.04 -1.84 -0.33
N ILE A 74 3.93 -1.86 -1.67
CA ILE A 74 4.35 -0.72 -2.52
C ILE A 74 3.59 0.54 -2.13
N LYS A 75 2.25 0.47 -2.09
CA LYS A 75 1.39 1.63 -1.81
C LYS A 75 1.73 2.28 -0.48
N ASN A 76 1.95 1.47 0.55
CA ASN A 76 2.17 1.95 1.91
C ASN A 76 3.60 2.44 2.15
N ASN A 77 4.57 2.04 1.32
CA ASN A 77 5.98 2.34 1.56
C ASN A 77 6.66 3.26 0.53
N LYS A 78 5.94 3.70 -0.51
CA LYS A 78 6.50 4.54 -1.60
C LYS A 78 7.24 5.81 -1.09
N ASP A 79 6.80 6.33 0.04
CA ASP A 79 7.28 7.58 0.63
C ASP A 79 8.13 7.36 1.89
N THR A 80 8.29 6.10 2.34
CA THR A 80 8.86 5.76 3.65
C THR A 80 10.28 6.31 3.84
N ILE A 81 11.17 6.15 2.85
CA ILE A 81 12.55 6.64 2.96
C ILE A 81 12.59 8.17 3.05
N ARG A 82 11.77 8.86 2.26
CA ARG A 82 11.66 10.32 2.33
C ARG A 82 11.23 10.77 3.71
N ASP A 83 10.26 10.07 4.30
CA ASP A 83 9.72 10.43 5.61
C ASP A 83 10.72 10.13 6.74
N ILE A 84 11.51 9.04 6.63
CA ILE A 84 12.64 8.76 7.54
C ILE A 84 13.70 9.86 7.44
N ARG A 85 14.12 10.25 6.23
CA ARG A 85 15.11 11.32 6.02
C ARG A 85 14.62 12.64 6.63
N ARG A 86 13.35 12.99 6.41
CA ARG A 86 12.72 14.19 7.00
C ARG A 86 12.71 14.14 8.53
N ALA A 87 12.38 13.01 9.13
CA ALA A 87 12.38 12.84 10.58
C ALA A 87 13.79 13.00 11.15
N PHE A 88 14.79 12.43 10.48
CA PHE A 88 16.20 12.58 10.84
C PHE A 88 16.67 14.03 10.79
N ASP A 89 16.42 14.75 9.69
CA ASP A 89 16.84 16.15 9.51
C ASP A 89 16.21 17.08 10.56
N ARG A 90 14.97 16.79 10.95
CA ARG A 90 14.24 17.52 11.99
C ARG A 90 14.62 17.11 13.41
N LYS A 91 15.46 16.09 13.57
CA LYS A 91 15.79 15.46 14.86
C LYS A 91 14.53 14.95 15.59
N ASP A 92 13.51 14.56 14.82
CA ASP A 92 12.28 13.95 15.31
C ASP A 92 12.52 12.44 15.47
N TRP A 93 13.18 12.10 16.57
CA TRP A 93 13.62 10.74 16.85
C TRP A 93 12.47 9.77 17.11
N GLU A 94 11.34 10.27 17.62
CA GLU A 94 10.14 9.46 17.86
C GLU A 94 9.53 9.01 16.52
N SER A 95 9.27 9.95 15.61
CA SER A 95 8.75 9.63 14.28
C SER A 95 9.72 8.75 13.50
N PHE A 96 11.03 9.05 13.55
CA PHE A 96 12.05 8.24 12.89
C PHE A 96 12.00 6.77 13.35
N GLN A 97 11.94 6.53 14.66
CA GLN A 97 11.87 5.19 15.22
C GLN A 97 10.56 4.49 14.85
N GLN A 98 9.43 5.19 14.91
CA GLN A 98 8.13 4.62 14.57
C GLN A 98 8.07 4.19 13.10
N ILE A 99 8.57 5.01 12.18
CA ILE A 99 8.59 4.69 10.75
C ILE A 99 9.53 3.50 10.48
N ALA A 100 10.74 3.51 11.06
CA ALA A 100 11.67 2.38 10.93
C ALA A 100 11.09 1.08 11.51
N HIS A 101 10.41 1.15 12.65
CA HIS A 101 9.74 0.01 13.27
C HIS A 101 8.62 -0.55 12.37
N SER A 102 7.81 0.32 11.77
CA SER A 102 6.73 -0.07 10.85
C SER A 102 7.28 -0.69 9.57
N LEU A 103 8.36 -0.13 9.01
CA LEU A 103 9.04 -0.69 7.84
C LEU A 103 9.61 -2.08 8.15
N LYS A 104 10.23 -2.27 9.32
CA LYS A 104 10.74 -3.58 9.76
C LYS A 104 9.63 -4.63 9.79
N GLY A 105 8.48 -4.30 10.39
CA GLY A 105 7.35 -5.21 10.53
C GLY A 105 6.71 -5.56 9.18
N SER A 106 6.43 -4.54 8.36
CA SER A 106 5.85 -4.74 7.03
C SER A 106 6.79 -5.50 6.09
N ALA A 107 8.10 -5.29 6.16
CA ALA A 107 9.10 -6.05 5.41
C ALA A 107 9.17 -7.53 5.86
N GLY A 108 9.06 -7.78 7.17
CA GLY A 108 9.01 -9.15 7.70
C GLY A 108 7.78 -9.93 7.21
N ASN A 109 6.63 -9.25 7.08
CA ASN A 109 5.38 -9.86 6.60
C ASN A 109 5.41 -10.27 5.13
N ILE A 110 6.37 -9.79 4.34
CA ILE A 110 6.56 -10.18 2.95
C ILE A 110 7.82 -11.05 2.73
N GLY A 111 8.54 -11.41 3.79
CA GLY A 111 9.81 -12.14 3.67
C GLY A 111 10.95 -11.34 3.08
N ALA A 112 10.93 -10.02 3.26
CA ALA A 112 12.00 -9.13 2.82
C ALA A 112 13.06 -8.96 3.92
N ASP A 113 13.80 -10.03 4.21
CA ASP A 113 14.70 -10.10 5.37
C ASP A 113 15.78 -9.02 5.36
N ARG A 114 16.40 -8.75 4.19
CA ARG A 114 17.41 -7.69 4.06
C ARG A 114 16.84 -6.32 4.44
N LEU A 115 15.64 -6.00 3.95
CA LEU A 115 14.97 -4.74 4.25
C LEU A 115 14.54 -4.67 5.72
N SER A 116 13.99 -5.75 6.26
CA SER A 116 13.63 -5.83 7.68
C SER A 116 14.85 -5.61 8.56
N LYS A 117 16.01 -6.18 8.19
CA LYS A 117 17.27 -6.00 8.91
C LYS A 117 17.81 -4.57 8.82
N ALA A 118 17.78 -3.95 7.64
CA ALA A 118 18.19 -2.56 7.45
C ALA A 118 17.32 -1.61 8.29
N ALA A 119 15.99 -1.80 8.27
CA ALA A 119 15.06 -1.05 9.09
C ALA A 119 15.27 -1.26 10.60
N GLN A 120 15.63 -2.48 11.03
CA GLN A 120 16.02 -2.75 12.41
C GLN A 120 17.28 -1.97 12.81
N ASN A 121 18.28 -1.89 11.93
CA ASN A 121 19.51 -1.15 12.20
C ASN A 121 19.24 0.37 12.34
N LEU A 122 18.35 0.94 11.52
CA LEU A 122 17.86 2.31 11.70
C LEU A 122 17.13 2.47 13.04
N GLU A 123 16.18 1.61 13.37
CA GLU A 123 15.44 1.67 14.64
C GLU A 123 16.38 1.66 15.87
N ALA A 124 17.41 0.81 15.81
CA ALA A 124 18.39 0.63 16.90
C ALA A 124 19.40 1.77 17.01
N SER A 125 19.81 2.40 15.91
CA SER A 125 20.88 3.42 15.90
C SER A 125 20.59 4.59 16.83
N ILE A 126 19.32 4.97 16.96
CA ILE A 126 18.84 6.00 17.89
C ILE A 126 18.95 5.56 19.36
N LYS A 127 18.56 4.32 19.68
CA LYS A 127 18.62 3.79 21.05
C LYS A 127 20.07 3.60 21.52
N GLU A 128 20.92 3.13 20.60
CA GLU A 128 22.34 2.87 20.84
C GLU A 128 23.19 4.14 20.83
N LYS A 129 22.62 5.31 20.53
CA LYS A 129 23.33 6.59 20.38
C LYS A 129 24.53 6.47 19.44
N ARG A 130 24.33 5.79 18.31
CA ARG A 130 25.37 5.66 17.28
C ARG A 130 25.78 7.04 16.76
N ASP A 131 27.01 7.12 16.27
CA ASP A 131 27.53 8.34 15.66
C ASP A 131 26.64 8.76 14.49
N ILE A 132 26.27 10.04 14.46
CA ILE A 132 25.45 10.68 13.41
C ILE A 132 26.10 10.47 12.03
N SER A 133 27.43 10.37 11.96
CA SER A 133 28.17 10.09 10.72
C SER A 133 27.84 8.73 10.08
N SER A 134 27.30 7.77 10.83
CA SER A 134 26.89 6.45 10.30
C SER A 134 25.48 6.42 9.70
N PHE A 135 24.68 7.47 9.89
CA PHE A 135 23.29 7.49 9.43
C PHE A 135 23.11 7.54 7.91
N PRO A 136 23.91 8.30 7.13
CA PRO A 136 23.83 8.31 5.68
C PRO A 136 23.94 6.89 5.10
N GLU A 137 24.93 6.12 5.56
CA GLU A 137 25.15 4.74 5.10
C GLU A 137 23.96 3.82 5.44
N LEU A 138 23.39 3.94 6.64
CA LEU A 138 22.23 3.15 7.05
C LEU A 138 20.96 3.51 6.25
N LEU A 139 20.80 4.79 5.92
CA LEU A 139 19.68 5.27 5.09
C LEU A 139 19.80 4.75 3.67
N ASP A 140 21.00 4.83 3.09
CA ASP A 140 21.27 4.37 1.73
C ASP A 140 21.12 2.84 1.64
N GLU A 141 21.60 2.08 2.63
CA GLU A 141 21.38 0.61 2.69
C GLU A 141 19.88 0.25 2.74
N THR A 142 19.10 1.01 3.52
CA THR A 142 17.65 0.79 3.64
C THR A 142 16.93 1.16 2.34
N GLU A 143 17.32 2.25 1.70
CA GLU A 143 16.77 2.69 0.42
C GLU A 143 17.06 1.68 -0.70
N ASP A 144 18.29 1.19 -0.79
CA ASP A 144 18.67 0.14 -1.74
C ASP A 144 17.87 -1.14 -1.54
N ALA A 145 17.70 -1.57 -0.29
CA ALA A 145 16.91 -2.76 0.02
C ALA A 145 15.42 -2.55 -0.31
N LEU A 146 14.87 -1.35 -0.07
CA LEU A 146 13.48 -1.03 -0.38
C LEU A 146 13.24 -0.99 -1.89
N ASN A 147 14.15 -0.35 -2.65
CA ASN A 147 14.08 -0.28 -4.11
C ASN A 147 14.18 -1.66 -4.76
N GLN A 148 15.04 -2.53 -4.25
CA GLN A 148 15.12 -3.92 -4.70
C GLN A 148 13.78 -4.66 -4.49
N VAL A 149 13.15 -4.48 -3.33
CA VAL A 149 11.83 -5.08 -3.04
C VAL A 149 10.76 -4.52 -3.98
N PHE A 150 10.75 -3.21 -4.24
CA PHE A 150 9.80 -2.61 -5.19
C PHE A 150 9.94 -3.15 -6.60
N GLN A 151 11.18 -3.25 -7.12
CA GLN A 151 11.43 -3.82 -8.45
C GLN A 151 10.98 -5.28 -8.54
N SER A 152 11.27 -6.07 -7.50
CA SER A 152 10.82 -7.46 -7.40
C SER A 152 9.30 -7.56 -7.42
N ILE A 153 8.59 -6.80 -6.57
CA ILE A 153 7.12 -6.82 -6.53
C ILE A 153 6.54 -6.38 -7.87
N GLN A 154 7.06 -5.31 -8.47
CA GLN A 154 6.61 -4.84 -9.78
C GLN A 154 6.79 -5.90 -10.86
N SER A 155 7.85 -6.71 -10.82
CA SER A 155 8.07 -7.77 -11.81
C SER A 155 7.04 -8.92 -11.77
N VAL A 156 6.28 -9.07 -10.67
CA VAL A 156 5.31 -10.18 -10.48
C VAL A 156 3.87 -9.73 -10.22
N VAL A 157 3.68 -8.51 -9.72
CA VAL A 157 2.36 -7.91 -9.48
C VAL A 157 1.95 -7.02 -10.65
N TYR A 158 2.90 -6.54 -11.46
CA TYR A 158 2.59 -5.78 -12.68
C TYR A 158 2.45 -6.73 -13.88
N VAL A 159 1.31 -7.42 -13.90
CA VAL A 159 0.60 -7.70 -15.15
C VAL A 159 -0.36 -6.51 -15.30
N PRO A 160 -0.43 -5.81 -16.46
CA PRO A 160 -1.45 -4.78 -16.64
C PRO A 160 -2.81 -5.41 -16.31
N GLU A 161 -3.60 -4.74 -15.48
CA GLU A 161 -4.86 -5.24 -14.91
C GLU A 161 -5.81 -5.76 -16.00
N THR A 162 -5.66 -7.03 -16.37
CA THR A 162 -6.63 -7.80 -17.14
C THR A 162 -6.44 -9.28 -16.80
N ASP A 163 -7.57 -9.94 -16.52
CA ASP A 163 -7.74 -11.36 -16.19
C ASP A 163 -7.18 -11.83 -14.83
N SER A 164 -8.03 -12.12 -13.84
CA SER A 164 -8.94 -13.27 -13.96
C SER A 164 -10.02 -13.27 -12.87
N LEU A 165 -11.15 -12.59 -13.09
CA LEU A 165 -12.47 -12.94 -12.53
C LEU A 165 -13.64 -12.49 -13.45
N ARG A 166 -13.40 -12.20 -14.73
CA ARG A 166 -14.45 -11.80 -15.67
C ARG A 166 -14.82 -12.96 -16.58
N LYS A 167 -15.89 -13.67 -16.25
CA LYS A 167 -16.65 -14.40 -17.29
C LYS A 167 -18.16 -14.15 -17.30
N GLU A 168 -18.70 -13.32 -16.40
CA GLU A 168 -20.12 -12.93 -16.45
C GLU A 168 -20.42 -11.41 -16.27
N GLU A 169 -19.43 -10.55 -15.97
CA GLU A 169 -19.66 -9.12 -15.64
C GLU A 169 -19.45 -8.10 -16.79
N GLY A 170 -18.90 -8.52 -17.94
CA GLY A 170 -18.42 -7.59 -18.99
C GLY A 170 -19.47 -6.66 -19.62
N SER A 171 -20.76 -7.00 -19.62
CA SER A 171 -21.79 -6.10 -20.22
C SER A 171 -22.30 -5.02 -19.26
N ALA A 172 -22.14 -5.20 -17.96
CA ALA A 172 -22.54 -4.23 -16.95
C ALA A 172 -21.47 -3.14 -16.81
N ASP A 173 -20.21 -3.55 -16.71
CA ASP A 173 -19.06 -2.65 -16.52
C ASP A 173 -18.88 -1.66 -17.68
N ILE A 174 -19.05 -2.11 -18.94
CA ILE A 174 -18.93 -1.22 -20.11
C ILE A 174 -20.06 -0.17 -20.12
N LYS A 175 -21.29 -0.55 -19.74
CA LYS A 175 -22.41 0.38 -19.65
C LYS A 175 -22.22 1.40 -18.53
N GLN A 176 -21.65 0.98 -17.40
CA GLN A 176 -21.36 1.86 -16.27
C GLN A 176 -20.19 2.80 -16.59
N LEU A 177 -19.13 2.30 -17.23
CA LEU A 177 -18.04 3.12 -17.75
C LEU A 177 -18.56 4.16 -18.75
N ALA A 178 -19.36 3.76 -19.74
CA ALA A 178 -19.96 4.68 -20.71
C ALA A 178 -20.80 5.78 -20.03
N ALA A 179 -21.55 5.42 -18.99
CA ALA A 179 -22.34 6.38 -18.22
C ALA A 179 -21.46 7.38 -17.46
N VAL A 180 -20.40 6.91 -16.81
CA VAL A 180 -19.46 7.77 -16.05
C VAL A 180 -18.65 8.66 -16.99
N LEU A 181 -18.17 8.16 -18.13
CA LEU A 181 -17.48 8.96 -19.14
C LEU A 181 -18.39 10.07 -19.68
N LYS A 182 -19.66 9.75 -19.96
CA LYS A 182 -20.64 10.76 -20.41
C LYS A 182 -20.90 11.83 -19.35
N GLN A 183 -20.95 11.46 -18.06
CA GLN A 183 -21.09 12.41 -16.96
C GLN A 183 -19.86 13.30 -16.84
N LEU A 184 -18.65 12.74 -17.00
CA LEU A 184 -17.40 13.49 -16.97
C LEU A 184 -17.29 14.45 -18.17
N SER A 185 -17.69 14.03 -19.38
CA SER A 185 -17.79 14.92 -20.55
C SER A 185 -18.71 16.10 -20.28
N SER A 186 -19.90 15.86 -19.73
CA SER A 186 -20.84 16.92 -19.40
C SER A 186 -20.30 17.85 -18.31
N ALA A 187 -19.57 17.33 -17.33
CA ALA A 187 -18.93 18.15 -16.29
C ALA A 187 -17.83 19.07 -16.87
N PHE A 188 -17.05 18.58 -17.85
CA PHE A 188 -16.08 19.39 -18.58
C PHE A 188 -16.75 20.47 -19.46
N GLU A 189 -17.80 20.14 -20.19
CA GLU A 189 -18.55 21.09 -21.03
C GLU A 189 -19.21 22.20 -20.19
N ASN A 190 -19.73 21.85 -19.01
CA ASN A 190 -20.34 22.80 -18.08
C ASN A 190 -19.31 23.50 -17.18
N ALA A 191 -18.02 23.14 -17.29
CA ALA A 191 -16.93 23.62 -16.45
C ALA A 191 -17.24 23.56 -14.94
N ASP A 192 -17.92 22.49 -14.50
CA ASP A 192 -18.35 22.28 -13.10
C ASP A 192 -17.26 21.50 -12.32
N PRO A 193 -16.45 22.15 -11.46
CA PRO A 193 -15.32 21.50 -10.82
C PRO A 193 -15.72 20.43 -9.78
N GLU A 194 -16.90 20.57 -9.16
CA GLU A 194 -17.40 19.61 -8.18
C GLU A 194 -17.82 18.31 -8.87
N GLU A 195 -18.57 18.43 -9.97
CA GLU A 195 -18.93 17.27 -10.78
C GLU A 195 -17.71 16.67 -11.48
N VAL A 196 -16.74 17.49 -11.93
CA VAL A 196 -15.47 16.97 -12.47
C VAL A 196 -14.75 16.11 -11.44
N LYS A 197 -14.55 16.61 -10.21
CA LYS A 197 -13.84 15.85 -9.16
C LYS A 197 -14.55 14.54 -8.85
N LYS A 198 -15.86 14.58 -8.66
CA LYS A 198 -16.68 13.40 -8.36
C LYS A 198 -16.61 12.35 -9.48
N ASN A 199 -16.68 12.78 -10.74
CA ASN A 199 -16.62 11.86 -11.87
C ASN A 199 -15.19 11.37 -12.14
N MET A 200 -14.15 12.17 -11.82
CA MET A 200 -12.74 11.74 -11.84
C MET A 200 -12.45 10.62 -10.84
N GLU A 201 -13.02 10.67 -9.63
CA GLU A 201 -12.93 9.58 -8.66
C GLU A 201 -13.67 8.32 -9.13
N ALA A 202 -14.77 8.48 -9.87
CA ALA A 202 -15.56 7.38 -10.41
C ALA A 202 -14.87 6.68 -11.59
N VAL A 203 -14.26 7.42 -12.52
CA VAL A 203 -13.49 6.81 -13.63
C VAL A 203 -12.26 6.06 -13.14
N GLY A 204 -11.72 6.42 -11.98
CA GLY A 204 -10.60 5.72 -11.36
C GLY A 204 -10.86 4.24 -11.03
N ARG A 205 -12.12 3.80 -11.08
CA ARG A 205 -12.53 2.40 -10.89
C ARG A 205 -12.53 1.59 -12.18
N TYR A 206 -12.47 2.24 -13.33
CA TYR A 206 -12.69 1.64 -14.65
C TYR A 206 -11.55 1.90 -15.64
N LEU A 207 -10.76 2.95 -15.43
CA LEU A 207 -9.65 3.34 -16.30
C LEU A 207 -8.30 2.94 -15.72
N GLU A 208 -7.33 2.72 -16.62
CA GLU A 208 -5.95 2.46 -16.24
C GLU A 208 -5.28 3.73 -15.68
N HIS A 209 -4.26 3.55 -14.83
CA HIS A 209 -3.56 4.67 -14.19
C HIS A 209 -2.99 5.68 -15.21
N SER A 210 -2.58 5.25 -16.39
CA SER A 210 -2.09 6.13 -17.46
C SER A 210 -3.17 7.09 -17.96
N ASP A 211 -4.39 6.59 -18.13
CA ASP A 211 -5.54 7.35 -18.65
C ASP A 211 -6.02 8.36 -17.59
N ILE A 212 -6.06 7.92 -16.33
CA ILE A 212 -6.40 8.79 -15.19
C ILE A 212 -5.37 9.92 -15.06
N GLN A 213 -4.08 9.60 -15.12
CA GLN A 213 -3.02 10.60 -14.99
C GLN A 213 -3.03 11.62 -16.14
N ALA A 214 -3.33 11.17 -17.37
CA ALA A 214 -3.49 12.07 -18.52
C ALA A 214 -4.67 13.02 -18.33
N LEU A 215 -5.82 12.52 -17.85
CA LEU A 215 -6.99 13.33 -17.53
C LEU A 215 -6.69 14.31 -16.37
N GLU A 216 -6.13 13.83 -15.26
CA GLU A 216 -5.79 14.66 -14.09
C GLU A 216 -4.84 15.81 -14.44
N SER A 217 -3.87 15.58 -15.33
CA SER A 217 -2.94 16.63 -15.77
C SER A 217 -3.68 17.81 -16.42
N HIS A 218 -4.71 17.54 -17.22
CA HIS A 218 -5.51 18.59 -17.84
C HIS A 218 -6.55 19.19 -16.89
N VAL A 219 -7.17 18.37 -16.04
CA VAL A 219 -8.13 18.83 -15.03
C VAL A 219 -7.49 19.79 -14.04
N ASN A 220 -6.29 19.48 -13.53
CA ASN A 220 -5.57 20.35 -12.59
C ASN A 220 -5.15 21.70 -13.21
N ASN A 221 -5.06 21.75 -14.53
CA ASN A 221 -4.75 22.97 -15.28
C ASN A 221 -6.01 23.69 -15.79
N TYR A 222 -7.22 23.22 -15.42
CA TYR A 222 -8.51 23.72 -15.93
C TYR A 222 -8.63 23.66 -17.47
N ASP A 223 -7.81 22.81 -18.12
CA ASP A 223 -7.75 22.63 -19.58
C ASP A 223 -8.83 21.60 -20.03
N TYR A 224 -10.11 21.89 -19.76
CA TYR A 224 -11.21 20.95 -20.03
C TYR A 224 -11.36 20.57 -21.52
N ASP A 225 -11.02 21.48 -22.44
CA ASP A 225 -11.01 21.20 -23.88
C ASP A 225 -10.01 20.10 -24.26
N LYS A 226 -8.85 20.04 -23.58
CA LYS A 226 -7.85 18.99 -23.80
C LYS A 226 -8.24 17.71 -23.08
N ALA A 227 -8.81 17.82 -21.88
CA ALA A 227 -9.33 16.68 -21.13
C ALA A 227 -10.43 15.95 -21.93
N LEU A 228 -11.33 16.68 -22.61
CA LEU A 228 -12.37 16.13 -23.49
C LEU A 228 -11.79 15.33 -24.67
N LYS A 229 -10.64 15.74 -25.22
CA LYS A 229 -9.98 14.99 -26.31
C LYS A 229 -9.46 13.64 -25.82
N ILE A 230 -8.76 13.63 -24.69
CA ILE A 230 -8.26 12.41 -24.04
C ILE A 230 -9.43 11.49 -23.69
N LEU A 231 -10.51 12.05 -23.14
CA LEU A 231 -11.70 11.28 -22.77
C LEU A 231 -12.34 10.58 -23.98
N LYS A 232 -12.36 11.25 -25.14
CA LYS A 232 -12.85 10.68 -26.39
C LYS A 232 -11.95 9.56 -26.92
N GLU A 233 -10.63 9.72 -26.82
CA GLU A 233 -9.67 8.66 -27.19
C GLU A 233 -9.84 7.42 -26.32
N ILE A 234 -10.10 7.60 -25.02
CA ILE A 234 -10.40 6.53 -24.07
C ILE A 234 -11.74 5.86 -24.42
N GLU A 235 -12.77 6.65 -24.75
CA GLU A 235 -14.08 6.14 -25.17
C GLU A 235 -13.96 5.29 -26.45
N GLU A 236 -13.23 5.78 -27.46
CA GLU A 236 -12.99 5.07 -28.72
C GLU A 236 -12.15 3.80 -28.50
N SER A 237 -11.13 3.84 -27.64
CA SER A 237 -10.26 2.70 -27.34
C SER A 237 -10.95 1.60 -26.52
N LYS A 238 -11.78 1.96 -25.54
CA LYS A 238 -12.34 1.02 -24.56
C LYS A 238 -13.80 0.62 -24.82
N ILE A 239 -14.54 1.35 -25.68
CA ILE A 239 -15.96 1.08 -25.97
C ILE A 239 -16.18 0.65 -27.43
N ALA A 240 -15.33 1.06 -28.37
CA ALA A 240 -15.52 0.74 -29.79
C ALA A 240 -14.81 -0.55 -30.27
N ASP A 241 -13.90 -1.14 -29.49
CA ASP A 241 -13.19 -2.38 -29.86
C ASP A 241 -13.51 -3.54 -28.89
N PRO A 242 -14.46 -4.44 -29.24
CA PRO A 242 -14.72 -5.66 -28.49
C PRO A 242 -13.81 -6.77 -29.04
N HIS A 243 -12.53 -6.75 -28.67
CA HIS A 243 -11.61 -7.85 -28.94
C HIS A 243 -11.25 -8.63 -27.69
#